data_AF-A0A068YGX0-F1
#
_entry.id   AF-A0A068YGX0-F1
#
_cell.length_a   1.000
_cell.length_b   1.000
_cell.length_c   1.000
_cell.angle_alpha   90.00
_cell.angle_beta   90.00
_cell.angle_gamma   90.00
#
_symmetry.space_group_name_H-M   'P 1'
#
loop_
_entity.id
_entity.type
_entity.pdbx_description
1 polymer ?
#
loop_
_entity_poly.entity_id
_entity_poly.type
_entity_poly.pdbx_seq_one_letter_code
_entity_poly.pdbx_strand_id
1 'polypeptide(L)'
;MQFFCLCYITCYLFFACSAKYLAQVILSVSRILGRAFVKALQEEYAASINAARARASADKSSSKSDYGSSLSGISLEEAKQILNISDIHNVEEVAKKYDYLFTVNDKKNGGSLYLQSKVFRAKERIDEELQAKPFSSEV
;
A
#
# COMPACT_ATOMS: atom_id res chain seq x y z
N MET A 1 0.53 -52.13 -35.77
CA MET A 1 1.41 -51.00 -35.43
C MET A 1 1.17 -49.75 -36.30
N GLN A 2 0.92 -49.86 -37.62
CA GLN A 2 0.68 -48.70 -38.51
C GLN A 2 -0.52 -47.80 -38.12
N PHE A 3 -1.65 -48.41 -37.70
CA PHE A 3 -2.89 -47.69 -37.40
C PHE A 3 -2.82 -46.77 -36.17
N PHE A 4 -2.01 -47.11 -35.15
CA PHE A 4 -1.80 -46.26 -33.97
C PHE A 4 -1.00 -44.99 -34.30
N CYS A 5 -0.03 -45.09 -35.23
CA CYS A 5 0.80 -43.96 -35.64
C CYS A 5 0.00 -42.94 -36.48
N LEU A 6 -0.86 -43.42 -37.39
CA LEU A 6 -1.76 -42.57 -38.19
C LEU A 6 -2.80 -41.83 -37.32
N CYS A 7 -3.30 -42.46 -36.26
CA CYS A 7 -4.21 -41.82 -35.30
C CYS A 7 -3.50 -40.74 -34.46
N TYR A 8 -2.27 -40.99 -34.00
CA TYR A 8 -1.48 -40.01 -33.25
C TYR A 8 -1.13 -38.78 -34.10
N ILE A 9 -0.74 -38.98 -35.35
CA ILE A 9 -0.37 -37.90 -36.28
C ILE A 9 -1.58 -37.03 -36.64
N THR A 10 -2.74 -37.65 -36.91
CA THR A 10 -3.98 -36.90 -37.20
C THR A 10 -4.49 -36.13 -35.98
N CYS A 11 -4.40 -36.72 -34.78
CA CYS A 11 -4.75 -36.05 -33.54
C CYS A 11 -3.81 -34.86 -33.23
N TYR A 12 -2.50 -35.01 -33.44
CA TYR A 12 -1.50 -33.96 -33.23
C TYR A 12 -1.66 -32.79 -34.22
N LEU A 13 -1.96 -33.09 -35.50
CA LEU A 13 -2.23 -32.07 -36.50
C LEU A 13 -3.52 -31.30 -36.23
N PHE A 14 -4.57 -31.99 -35.77
CA PHE A 14 -5.82 -31.34 -35.35
C PHE A 14 -5.58 -30.41 -34.15
N PHE A 15 -4.87 -30.90 -33.11
CA PHE A 15 -4.56 -30.11 -31.92
C PHE A 15 -3.67 -28.90 -32.22
N ALA A 16 -2.65 -29.06 -33.07
CA ALA A 16 -1.78 -27.96 -33.49
C ALA A 16 -2.51 -26.89 -34.31
N CYS A 17 -3.52 -27.29 -35.10
CA CYS A 17 -4.39 -26.37 -35.83
C CYS A 17 -5.26 -25.58 -34.86
N SER A 18 -5.97 -26.24 -33.95
CA SER A 18 -6.82 -25.61 -32.93
C SER A 18 -6.04 -24.65 -32.01
N ALA A 19 -4.82 -25.02 -31.62
CA ALA A 19 -3.96 -24.19 -30.76
C ALA A 19 -3.59 -22.85 -31.42
N LYS A 20 -3.34 -22.84 -32.73
CA LYS A 20 -3.03 -21.62 -33.48
C LYS A 20 -4.22 -20.65 -33.51
N TYR A 21 -5.43 -21.15 -33.73
CA TYR A 21 -6.63 -20.33 -33.69
C TYR A 21 -6.92 -19.78 -32.29
N LEU A 22 -6.76 -20.62 -31.25
CA LEU A 22 -6.93 -20.19 -29.88
C LEU A 22 -5.94 -19.08 -29.48
N ALA A 23 -4.66 -19.23 -29.85
CA ALA A 23 -3.65 -18.22 -29.62
C ALA A 23 -3.96 -16.90 -30.34
N GLN A 24 -4.44 -16.96 -31.59
CA GLN A 24 -4.84 -15.76 -32.34
C GLN A 24 -6.01 -15.01 -31.68
N VAL A 25 -7.01 -15.73 -31.15
CA VAL A 25 -8.15 -15.12 -30.45
C VAL A 25 -7.67 -14.43 -29.16
N ILE A 26 -6.88 -15.12 -28.33
CA ILE A 26 -6.36 -14.57 -27.07
C ILE A 26 -5.48 -13.33 -27.32
N LEU A 27 -4.61 -13.38 -28.34
CA LEU A 27 -3.75 -12.24 -28.70
C LEU A 27 -4.55 -11.06 -29.27
N SER A 28 -5.68 -11.31 -29.93
CA SER A 28 -6.53 -10.24 -30.46
C SER A 28 -7.29 -9.53 -29.33
N VAL A 29 -7.85 -10.31 -28.41
CA VAL A 29 -8.59 -9.77 -27.25
C VAL A 29 -7.67 -9.01 -26.28
N SER A 30 -6.50 -9.56 -25.97
CA SER A 30 -5.56 -8.96 -25.02
C SER A 30 -5.01 -7.60 -25.49
N ARG A 31 -4.81 -7.38 -26.79
CA ARG A 31 -4.34 -6.08 -27.33
C ARG A 31 -5.37 -4.96 -27.13
N ILE A 32 -6.66 -5.28 -27.22
CA ILE A 32 -7.74 -4.31 -27.09
C ILE A 32 -7.89 -3.91 -25.62
N LEU A 33 -7.98 -4.89 -24.73
CA LEU A 33 -8.14 -4.65 -23.29
C LEU A 33 -6.88 -4.04 -22.65
N GLY A 34 -5.69 -4.53 -23.04
CA GLY A 34 -4.42 -4.04 -22.50
C GLY A 34 -4.16 -2.57 -22.81
N ARG A 35 -4.45 -2.10 -24.03
CA ARG A 35 -4.26 -0.69 -24.41
C ARG A 35 -5.23 0.26 -23.69
N ALA A 36 -6.47 -0.16 -23.49
CA ALA A 36 -7.45 0.64 -22.75
C ALA A 36 -7.07 0.77 -21.27
N PHE A 37 -6.62 -0.33 -20.65
CA PHE A 37 -6.17 -0.34 -19.26
C PHE A 37 -4.93 0.52 -19.03
N VAL A 38 -3.92 0.43 -19.90
CA VAL A 38 -2.72 1.27 -19.81
C VAL A 38 -3.07 2.75 -19.96
N LYS A 39 -3.98 3.11 -20.88
CA LYS A 39 -4.43 4.51 -21.03
C LYS A 39 -5.16 5.02 -19.81
N ALA A 40 -6.09 4.24 -19.24
CA ALA A 40 -6.81 4.62 -18.02
C ALA A 40 -5.86 4.82 -16.83
N LEU A 41 -4.89 3.91 -16.64
CA LEU A 41 -3.88 4.07 -15.58
C LEU A 41 -2.97 5.26 -15.83
N GLN A 42 -2.56 5.50 -17.08
CA GLN A 42 -1.71 6.63 -17.43
C GLN A 42 -2.43 7.96 -17.19
N GLU A 43 -3.74 8.02 -17.45
CA GLU A 43 -4.56 9.23 -17.28
C GLU A 43 -4.74 9.56 -15.79
N GLU A 44 -5.09 8.59 -14.96
CA GLU A 44 -5.16 8.74 -13.49
C GLU A 44 -3.80 9.10 -12.87
N TYR A 45 -2.72 8.42 -13.31
CA TYR A 45 -1.39 8.67 -12.78
C TYR A 45 -0.82 10.03 -13.21
N ALA A 46 -1.02 10.43 -14.46
CA ALA A 46 -0.59 11.75 -14.94
C ALA A 46 -1.42 12.88 -14.33
N ALA A 47 -2.74 12.70 -14.21
CA ALA A 47 -3.62 13.67 -13.57
C ALA A 47 -3.29 13.83 -12.09
N SER A 48 -3.02 12.72 -11.37
CA SER A 48 -2.64 12.75 -9.95
C SER A 48 -1.28 13.42 -9.74
N ILE A 49 -0.27 13.16 -10.57
CA ILE A 49 1.03 13.84 -10.47
C ILE A 49 0.91 15.33 -10.78
N ASN A 50 0.16 15.71 -11.81
CA ASN A 50 0.00 17.11 -12.17
C ASN A 50 -0.80 17.86 -11.08
N ALA A 51 -1.83 17.24 -10.51
CA ALA A 51 -2.58 17.80 -9.37
C ALA A 51 -1.72 17.87 -8.11
N ALA A 52 -0.90 16.86 -7.82
CA ALA A 52 0.03 16.87 -6.69
C ALA A 52 1.13 17.94 -6.86
N ARG A 53 1.69 18.11 -8.06
CA ARG A 53 2.66 19.17 -8.36
C ARG A 53 2.05 20.56 -8.32
N ALA A 54 0.82 20.72 -8.79
CA ALA A 54 0.08 21.99 -8.70
C ALA A 54 -0.21 22.36 -7.24
N ARG A 55 -0.62 21.38 -6.41
CA ARG A 55 -0.78 21.57 -4.96
C ARG A 55 0.56 21.89 -4.30
N ALA A 56 1.63 21.15 -4.58
CA ALA A 56 2.96 21.40 -4.03
C ALA A 56 3.57 22.76 -4.44
N SER A 57 3.15 23.31 -5.59
CA SER A 57 3.57 24.64 -6.04
C SER A 57 2.73 25.77 -5.44
N ALA A 58 1.43 25.53 -5.21
CA ALA A 58 0.53 26.47 -4.52
C ALA A 58 0.80 26.54 -3.00
N ASP A 59 1.26 25.43 -2.41
CA ASP A 59 1.58 25.30 -0.98
C ASP A 59 2.92 25.95 -0.59
N LYS A 60 3.73 26.39 -1.57
CA LYS A 60 4.96 27.15 -1.30
C LYS A 60 4.72 28.61 -0.90
N SER A 61 3.53 29.16 -1.11
CA SER A 61 3.21 30.56 -0.77
C SER A 61 2.33 30.74 0.47
N SER A 62 1.83 29.68 1.08
CA SER A 62 0.98 29.79 2.26
C SER A 62 1.15 28.59 3.19
N SER A 63 1.74 28.87 4.35
CA SER A 63 1.69 28.03 5.55
C SER A 63 2.78 26.98 5.71
N LYS A 64 3.72 27.40 6.55
CA LYS A 64 4.59 26.61 7.41
C LYS A 64 3.77 25.62 8.25
N SER A 65 3.45 24.45 7.72
CA SER A 65 2.98 23.31 8.53
C SER A 65 3.19 21.98 7.77
N ASP A 66 4.05 21.13 8.33
CA ASP A 66 4.04 19.67 8.17
C ASP A 66 4.72 19.00 6.94
N TYR A 67 5.71 19.65 6.32
CA TYR A 67 6.58 18.97 5.32
C TYR A 67 7.86 18.41 5.93
N GLY A 68 7.71 17.51 6.90
CA GLY A 68 8.79 16.64 7.40
C GLY A 68 8.38 15.17 7.50
N SER A 69 7.09 14.86 7.39
CA SER A 69 6.47 13.55 7.63
C SER A 69 6.37 12.66 6.37
N SER A 70 6.72 13.19 5.19
CA SER A 70 6.35 12.60 3.89
C SER A 70 7.47 11.87 3.14
N LEU A 71 8.52 11.38 3.81
CA LEU A 71 9.55 10.56 3.13
C LEU A 71 9.61 9.09 3.56
N SER A 72 9.17 8.70 4.76
CA SER A 72 8.93 7.28 5.12
C SER A 72 8.28 7.11 6.52
N GLY A 73 7.42 8.03 6.96
CA GLY A 73 6.85 8.02 8.33
C GLY A 73 5.35 7.73 8.38
N ILE A 74 4.86 7.29 9.54
CA ILE A 74 3.42 7.25 9.90
C ILE A 74 3.01 8.67 10.33
N SER A 75 1.82 9.16 9.96
CA SER A 75 1.36 10.49 10.40
C SER A 75 1.02 10.52 11.90
N LEU A 76 0.98 11.70 12.52
CA LEU A 76 0.62 11.80 13.94
C LEU A 76 -0.82 11.33 14.19
N GLU A 77 -1.73 11.65 13.27
CA GLU A 77 -3.13 11.21 13.30
C GLU A 77 -3.24 9.68 13.14
N GLU A 78 -2.48 9.08 12.24
CA GLU A 78 -2.44 7.62 12.06
C GLU A 78 -1.88 6.95 13.33
N ALA A 79 -0.85 7.54 13.95
CA ALA A 79 -0.30 7.02 15.20
C ALA A 79 -1.32 7.05 16.36
N LYS A 80 -2.07 8.13 16.50
CA LYS A 80 -3.18 8.25 17.48
C LYS A 80 -4.26 7.21 17.23
N GLN A 81 -4.63 6.97 15.97
CA GLN A 81 -5.62 5.95 15.60
C GLN A 81 -5.15 4.53 15.89
N ILE A 82 -3.88 4.22 15.58
CA ILE A 82 -3.28 2.89 15.85
C ILE A 82 -3.29 2.57 17.34
N LEU A 83 -2.93 3.53 18.20
CA LEU A 83 -2.93 3.35 19.66
C LEU A 83 -4.30 3.59 20.32
N ASN A 84 -5.30 4.03 19.54
CA ASN A 84 -6.65 4.37 20.00
C ASN A 84 -6.64 5.38 21.16
N ILE A 85 -5.99 6.53 20.93
CA ILE A 85 -5.85 7.63 21.90
C ILE A 85 -6.30 8.95 21.28
N SER A 86 -6.96 9.81 22.07
CA SER A 86 -7.29 11.19 21.69
C SER A 86 -6.15 12.15 22.04
N ASP A 87 -5.61 12.00 23.26
CA ASP A 87 -4.64 12.89 23.86
C ASP A 87 -3.26 12.24 23.95
N ILE A 88 -2.29 12.83 23.24
CA ILE A 88 -0.90 12.36 23.23
C ILE A 88 -0.14 12.73 24.51
N HIS A 89 -0.66 13.67 25.29
CA HIS A 89 -0.02 14.18 26.50
C HIS A 89 -0.20 13.24 27.71
N ASN A 90 -1.12 12.27 27.64
CA ASN A 90 -1.30 11.26 28.68
C ASN A 90 -0.33 10.09 28.46
N VAL A 91 0.94 10.29 28.83
CA VAL A 91 2.03 9.31 28.60
C VAL A 91 1.73 7.94 29.23
N GLU A 92 1.04 7.90 30.38
CA GLU A 92 0.66 6.65 31.03
C GLU A 92 -0.36 5.84 30.21
N GLU A 93 -1.32 6.52 29.58
CA GLU A 93 -2.31 5.86 28.73
C GLU A 93 -1.67 5.34 27.44
N VAL A 94 -0.78 6.13 26.84
CA VAL A 94 -0.01 5.72 25.65
C VAL A 94 0.78 4.45 25.96
N ALA A 95 1.50 4.41 27.09
CA ALA A 95 2.29 3.25 27.50
C ALA A 95 1.41 2.01 27.73
N LYS A 96 0.29 2.14 28.46
CA LYS A 96 -0.65 1.03 28.72
C LYS A 96 -1.23 0.45 27.43
N LYS A 97 -1.65 1.32 26.50
CA LYS A 97 -2.21 0.90 25.20
C LYS A 97 -1.16 0.23 24.32
N TYR A 98 0.05 0.80 24.30
CA TYR A 98 1.18 0.21 23.59
C TYR A 98 1.50 -1.20 24.09
N ASP A 99 1.69 -1.38 25.41
CA ASP A 99 2.05 -2.68 25.99
C ASP A 99 0.97 -3.74 25.72
N TYR A 100 -0.30 -3.34 25.83
CA TYR A 100 -1.43 -4.21 25.50
C TYR A 100 -1.42 -4.64 24.03
N LEU A 101 -1.36 -3.68 23.10
CA LEU A 101 -1.38 -3.97 21.66
C LEU A 101 -0.14 -4.74 21.21
N PHE A 102 1.01 -4.49 21.82
CA PHE A 102 2.26 -5.19 21.52
C PHE A 102 2.22 -6.64 22.00
N THR A 103 1.70 -6.89 23.21
CA THR A 103 1.58 -8.24 23.78
C THR A 103 0.56 -9.09 23.04
N VAL A 104 -0.61 -8.53 22.73
CA VAL A 104 -1.68 -9.25 22.02
C VAL A 104 -1.25 -9.63 20.60
N ASN A 105 -0.45 -8.79 19.93
CA ASN A 105 0.00 -9.03 18.54
C ASN A 105 1.37 -9.72 18.44
N ASP A 106 1.93 -10.21 19.54
CA ASP A 106 3.19 -10.98 19.48
C ASP A 106 3.00 -12.25 18.63
N LYS A 107 4.04 -12.63 17.88
CA LYS A 107 4.01 -13.81 16.99
C LYS A 107 3.69 -15.10 17.76
N LYS A 108 4.12 -15.18 19.02
CA LYS A 108 3.88 -16.32 19.91
C LYS A 108 2.39 -16.52 20.21
N ASN A 109 1.62 -15.43 20.21
CA ASN A 109 0.18 -15.41 20.49
C ASN A 109 -0.68 -15.52 19.21
N GLY A 110 -0.06 -15.81 18.06
CA GLY A 110 -0.75 -15.86 16.76
C GLY A 110 -0.89 -14.49 16.08
N GLY A 111 -0.21 -13.46 16.59
CA GLY A 111 -0.17 -12.14 15.97
C GLY A 111 0.75 -12.05 14.75
N SER A 112 0.71 -10.91 14.07
CA SER A 112 1.52 -10.63 12.89
C SER A 112 2.65 -9.65 13.21
N LEU A 113 3.85 -9.95 12.70
CA LEU A 113 4.99 -9.02 12.77
C LEU A 113 4.63 -7.65 12.20
N TYR A 114 3.81 -7.62 11.15
CA TYR A 114 3.43 -6.38 10.49
C TYR A 114 2.66 -5.45 11.43
N LEU A 115 1.73 -6.01 12.21
CA LEU A 115 0.95 -5.25 13.19
C LEU A 115 1.83 -4.76 14.34
N GLN A 116 2.73 -5.62 14.81
CA GLN A 116 3.71 -5.26 15.84
C GLN A 116 4.63 -4.13 15.36
N SER A 117 5.12 -4.19 14.12
CA SER A 117 5.92 -3.12 13.51
C SER A 117 5.14 -1.83 13.34
N LYS A 118 3.83 -1.89 13.03
CA LYS A 118 2.97 -0.70 12.94
C LYS A 118 2.76 -0.03 14.31
N VAL A 119 2.49 -0.81 15.35
CA VAL A 119 2.34 -0.32 16.72
C VAL A 119 3.64 0.30 17.24
N PHE A 120 4.79 -0.32 16.95
CA PHE A 120 6.10 0.22 17.32
C PHE A 120 6.36 1.58 16.68
N ARG A 121 6.15 1.71 15.37
CA ARG A 121 6.38 2.97 14.64
C ARG A 121 5.40 4.08 15.06
N ALA A 122 4.16 3.73 15.42
CA ALA A 122 3.21 4.68 15.96
C ALA A 122 3.68 5.29 17.29
N LYS A 123 4.20 4.46 18.19
CA LYS A 123 4.75 4.91 19.47
C LYS A 123 5.98 5.80 19.28
N GLU A 124 6.91 5.41 18.41
CA GLU A 124 8.10 6.20 18.07
C GLU A 124 7.71 7.60 17.58
N ARG A 125 6.72 7.71 16.68
CA ARG A 125 6.24 9.00 16.18
C ARG A 125 5.61 9.89 17.26
N ILE A 126 4.92 9.32 18.25
CA ILE A 126 4.33 10.06 19.37
C ILE A 126 5.42 10.53 20.33
N ASP A 127 6.41 9.70 20.62
CA ASP A 127 7.56 10.08 21.45
C ASP A 127 8.36 11.23 20.82
N GLU A 128 8.56 11.19 19.49
CA GLU A 128 9.20 12.28 18.75
C GLU A 128 8.43 13.60 18.91
N GLU A 129 7.10 13.56 18.87
CA GLU A 129 6.27 14.76 19.07
C GLU A 129 6.37 15.28 20.52
N LEU A 130 6.36 14.38 21.50
CA LEU A 130 6.52 14.73 22.92
C LEU A 130 7.91 15.32 23.22
N GLN A 131 8.95 14.84 22.53
CA GLN A 131 10.31 15.37 22.63
C GLN A 131 10.48 16.70 21.88
N ALA A 132 9.81 16.87 20.73
CA ALA A 132 9.85 18.09 19.93
C ALA A 132 9.05 19.24 20.56
N LYS A 133 7.98 18.94 21.30
CA LYS A 133 7.17 19.89 22.06
C LYS A 133 7.13 19.50 23.55
N PRO A 134 8.21 19.75 24.31
CA PRO A 134 8.14 19.64 25.75
C PRO A 134 7.19 20.74 26.28
N PHE A 135 6.01 20.32 26.73
CA PHE A 135 5.03 21.07 27.52
C PHE A 135 5.09 22.61 27.39
N SER A 136 4.59 23.16 26.28
CA SER A 136 4.16 24.56 26.27
C SER A 136 2.77 24.63 26.88
N SER A 137 2.71 24.89 28.18
CA SER A 137 1.50 25.36 28.84
C SER A 137 1.05 26.68 28.19
N GLU A 138 0.08 26.63 27.29
CA GLU A 138 -0.78 27.79 27.09
C GLU A 138 -1.65 27.93 28.35
N VAL A 139 -1.34 29.01 29.08
CA VAL A 139 -2.05 29.55 30.24
C VAL A 139 -3.42 30.07 29.81
#